data_AF-A0A212CXQ5-F1
#
_entry.id   AF-A0A212CXQ5-F1
#
_cell.length_a   1.000
_cell.length_b   1.000
_cell.length_c   1.000
_cell.angle_alpha   90.00
_cell.angle_beta   90.00
_cell.angle_gamma   90.00
#
_symmetry.space_group_name_H-M   'P 1'
#
loop_
_entity.id
_entity.type
_entity.pdbx_description
1 polymer ?
#
loop_
_entity_poly.entity_id
_entity_poly.type
_entity_poly.pdbx_seq_one_letter_code
_entity_poly.pdbx_strand_id
1 'polypeptide(L)' 'KFPEVDSYEIIESFNVATKDVFRSIILNEYKRCDGRDLTSLRNINCEVDMFKILHGSSLFQRGQT' A
#
# COMPACT_ATOMS: atom_id res chain seq x y z
N LYS A 1 2.24 32.70 1.33
CA LYS A 1 3.57 32.30 1.88
C LYS A 1 3.42 32.31 3.38
N PHE A 2 3.83 31.25 4.06
CA PHE A 2 3.71 31.08 5.52
C PHE A 2 5.11 30.85 6.14
N PRO A 3 6.02 31.83 6.07
CA PRO A 3 7.41 31.65 6.52
C PRO A 3 7.55 31.50 8.05
N GLU A 4 6.56 31.95 8.83
CA GLU A 4 6.52 31.85 10.29
C GLU A 4 6.00 30.50 10.82
N VAL A 5 5.45 29.65 9.95
CA VAL A 5 4.84 28.38 10.33
C VAL A 5 5.91 27.31 10.54
N ASP A 6 5.73 26.47 11.56
CA ASP A 6 6.65 25.37 11.84
C ASP A 6 6.67 24.38 10.66
N SER A 7 7.88 23.91 10.34
CA SER A 7 8.12 22.88 9.33
C SER A 7 7.24 21.64 9.52
N TYR A 8 6.98 21.25 10.77
CA TYR A 8 6.11 20.13 11.08
C TYR A 8 4.66 20.37 10.64
N GLU A 9 4.15 21.58 10.83
CA GLU A 9 2.78 21.95 10.47
C GLU A 9 2.60 21.96 8.93
N ILE A 10 3.63 22.35 8.18
CA ILE A 10 3.63 22.26 6.71
C ILE A 10 3.58 20.80 6.27
N ILE A 11 4.39 19.92 6.87
CA ILE A 11 4.41 18.49 6.56
C ILE A 11 3.04 17.86 6.85
N GLU A 12 2.47 18.17 8.01
CA GLU A 12 1.19 17.60 8.40
C GLU A 12 0.04 18.11 7.51
N SER A 13 0.04 19.40 7.16
CA SER A 13 -0.92 19.96 6.21
C SER A 13 -0.88 19.24 4.86
N PHE A 14 0.33 18.95 4.37
CA PHE A 14 0.49 18.18 3.14
C PHE A 14 0.04 16.72 3.28
N ASN A 15 0.32 16.07 4.42
CA ASN A 15 -0.12 14.71 4.70
C ASN A 15 -1.66 14.61 4.73
N VAL A 16 -2.33 15.57 5.37
CA VAL A 16 -3.79 15.65 5.43
C VAL A 16 -4.38 15.80 4.02
N ALA A 17 -3.88 16.75 3.24
CA ALA A 17 -4.34 16.95 1.88
C ALA A 17 -4.11 15.70 1.00
N THR A 18 -2.96 15.06 1.13
CA THR A 18 -2.63 13.83 0.39
C THR A 18 -3.57 12.69 0.77
N LYS A 19 -3.84 12.51 2.08
CA LYS A 19 -4.75 11.50 2.61
C LYS A 19 -6.18 11.72 2.10
N ASP A 20 -6.63 12.96 2.07
CA ASP A 20 -7.99 13.30 1.63
C ASP A 20 -8.17 13.01 0.14
N VAL A 21 -7.27 13.49 -0.71
CA VAL A 21 -7.30 13.21 -2.16
C VAL A 21 -7.27 11.71 -2.44
N PHE A 22 -6.37 10.98 -1.78
CA PHE A 22 -6.24 9.53 -1.96
C PHE A 22 -7.54 8.79 -1.61
N ARG A 23 -8.22 9.19 -0.54
CA ARG A 23 -9.49 8.60 -0.12
C ARG A 23 -10.64 8.95 -1.07
N SER A 24 -10.70 10.20 -1.52
CA SER A 24 -11.73 10.66 -2.45
C SER A 24 -11.72 9.90 -3.76
N ILE A 25 -10.53 9.58 -4.31
CA ILE A 25 -10.43 8.78 -5.55
C ILE A 25 -11.10 7.40 -5.37
N ILE A 26 -10.81 6.71 -4.26
CA ILE A 26 -11.38 5.37 -4.00
C ILE A 26 -12.90 5.44 -3.85
N LEU A 27 -13.41 6.46 -3.15
CA LEU A 27 -14.85 6.63 -2.91
C LEU A 27 -15.62 7.02 -4.17
N ASN A 28 -15.02 7.82 -5.05
CA ASN A 28 -15.69 8.35 -6.24
C ASN A 28 -15.56 7.43 -7.45
N GLU A 29 -14.39 6.82 -7.65
CA GLU A 29 -14.08 6.01 -8.84
C GLU A 29 -14.22 4.51 -8.60
N TYR A 30 -14.44 4.08 -7.33
CA TYR A 30 -14.50 2.66 -6.94
C TYR A 30 -13.26 1.86 -7.35
N LYS A 31 -12.12 2.54 -7.48
CA LYS A 31 -10.84 2.01 -7.94
C LYS A 31 -9.73 2.42 -6.99
N ARG A 32 -8.83 1.48 -6.70
CA ARG A 32 -7.69 1.67 -5.79
C ARG A 32 -6.49 2.24 -6.54
N CYS A 33 -5.51 2.75 -5.80
CA CYS A 33 -4.33 3.43 -6.36
C CYS A 33 -3.43 2.54 -7.24
N ASP A 34 -3.47 1.22 -7.06
CA ASP A 34 -2.77 0.24 -7.90
C ASP A 34 -3.66 -0.33 -9.02
N GLY A 35 -4.82 0.27 -9.23
CA GLY A 35 -5.76 -0.07 -10.30
C GLY A 35 -6.74 -1.19 -9.99
N ARG A 36 -6.66 -1.83 -8.81
CA ARG A 36 -7.58 -2.90 -8.40
C ARG A 36 -8.98 -2.37 -8.05
N ASP A 37 -9.97 -3.23 -8.20
CA ASP A 37 -11.29 -3.03 -7.60
C ASP A 37 -11.27 -3.22 -6.06
N LEU A 38 -12.43 -3.00 -5.42
CA LEU A 38 -12.57 -3.05 -3.97
C LEU A 38 -12.35 -4.45 -3.35
N THR A 39 -12.52 -5.51 -4.14
CA THR A 39 -12.51 -6.91 -3.69
C THR A 39 -11.32 -7.72 -4.22
N SER A 40 -10.62 -7.20 -5.22
CA SER A 40 -9.51 -7.86 -5.89
C SER A 40 -8.30 -8.09 -4.97
N LEU A 41 -7.85 -9.34 -4.92
CA LEU A 41 -6.59 -9.72 -4.29
C LEU A 41 -5.39 -9.31 -5.15
N ARG A 42 -4.23 -9.14 -4.52
CA ARG A 42 -2.95 -9.06 -5.27
C ARG A 42 -2.56 -10.46 -5.72
N ASN A 43 -1.70 -10.56 -6.73
CA ASN A 43 -1.15 -11.84 -7.18
C ASN A 43 -0.54 -12.62 -6.01
N ILE A 44 -0.87 -13.91 -5.93
CA ILE A 44 -0.40 -14.83 -4.89
C ILE A 44 0.42 -15.92 -5.56
N ASN A 45 1.65 -16.12 -5.07
CA ASN A 45 2.53 -17.20 -5.48
C ASN A 45 2.96 -17.97 -4.23
N CYS A 46 2.97 -19.30 -4.33
CA CYS A 46 3.35 -20.18 -3.23
C CYS A 46 4.34 -21.21 -3.74
N GLU A 47 5.46 -21.37 -3.03
CA GLU A 47 6.46 -22.39 -3.28
C GLU A 47 6.69 -23.19 -2.00
N VAL A 48 6.97 -24.47 -2.14
CA VAL A 48 7.32 -25.38 -1.05
C VAL A 48 8.55 -26.18 -1.43
N ASP A 49 9.19 -26.78 -0.43
CA ASP A 49 10.37 -27.65 -0.65
C ASP A 49 11.53 -26.92 -1.37
N MET A 50 11.76 -25.66 -1.00
CA MET A 50 12.81 -24.84 -1.61
C MET A 50 14.23 -25.29 -1.26
N PHE A 51 14.39 -25.99 -0.13
CA PHE A 51 15.69 -26.40 0.38
C PHE A 51 15.67 -27.86 0.81
N LYS A 52 16.52 -28.66 0.18
CA LYS A 52 16.64 -30.11 0.41
C LYS A 52 16.94 -30.50 1.87
N ILE A 53 17.59 -29.64 2.64
CA ILE A 53 18.04 -29.94 4.01
C ILE A 53 17.03 -29.59 5.10
N LEU A 54 15.97 -28.84 4.78
CA LEU A 54 14.98 -28.43 5.76
C LEU A 54 13.91 -29.52 5.92
N HIS A 55 13.40 -29.74 7.14
CA HIS A 55 12.28 -30.66 7.36
C HIS A 55 11.01 -30.24 6.60
N GLY A 56 10.84 -28.93 6.41
CA GLY A 56 9.80 -28.32 5.60
C GLY A 56 10.16 -26.87 5.35
N SER A 57 9.85 -26.39 4.16
CA SER A 57 10.04 -24.99 3.78
C SER A 57 8.93 -24.52 2.88
N SER A 58 8.59 -23.24 3.00
CA SER A 58 7.58 -22.59 2.17
C SER A 58 7.89 -21.12 1.99
N LEU A 59 7.63 -20.59 0.80
CA LEU A 59 7.60 -19.16 0.52
C LEU A 59 6.20 -18.80 0.02
N PHE A 60 5.58 -17.85 0.68
CA PHE A 60 4.29 -17.29 0.31
C PHE A 60 4.48 -15.82 -0.02
N GLN A 61 4.10 -15.43 -1.24
CA GLN A 61 4.17 -14.06 -1.71
C GLN A 61 2.77 -13.58 -2.10
N ARG A 62 2.34 -12.41 -1.61
CA ARG A 62 1.10 -11.74 -1.99
C ARG A 62 1.37 -10.27 -2.32
N GLY A 63 1.56 -9.97 -3.60
CA GLY A 63 2.04 -8.67 -4.06
C GLY A 63 3.48 -8.46 -3.60
N GLN A 64 3.80 -7.32 -2.99
CA GLN A 64 5.13 -7.01 -2.45
C GLN A 64 5.30 -7.40 -0.96
N THR A 65 4.42 -8.26 -0.43
CA THR A 65 4.53 -8.88 0.89
C THR A 65 4.80 -10.35 0.70
#